data_AF-E4ZVI2-F1
#
_entry.id   AF-E4ZVI2-F1
#
_cell.length_a   1.000
_cell.length_b   1.000
_cell.length_c   1.000
_cell.angle_alpha   90.00
_cell.angle_beta   90.00
_cell.angle_gamma   90.00
#
_symmetry.space_group_name_H-M   'P 1'
#
loop_
_entity.id
_entity.type
_entity.pdbx_description
1 polymer ?
#
loop_
_entity_poly.entity_id
_entity_poly.type
_entity_poly.pdbx_seq_one_letter_code
_entity_poly.pdbx_strand_id
1 'polypeptide(L)'
;MSEGTRPKYDNLPGIDTAPDIYETPDLAEDVSTIQASTAVSESDGDDDDDEPNRSAVNHRRLQTDQARSRFQPSRVDAHGVDFSDNVAAQRRSYRTSTQRRRRRGEIIGDDSDEEEESFARKLLRLKHELAGLEHEYEQRLASGDKSKIEEQDPKEVMDILSSKVDVIYAAHKGGARGPEAILDRTVKKFDSYKPFDPSRHISRAIENQPPLPGTQIQKGQLELVLKKAAEFDQRITQLENSLGLSGNTMPEISESSTFPVFTTLTRLEQTLALIGDASSNNVEAASQQIKKLTAEAEHLKEVREEAAQTGSSSADGIAVTYPDQEAKINALYGTLPSIDKLSPALPLMLERLRTLRHVHTSAWQADQVLTELERRQSLQEGEIKKWERQLVVIERDVKKSEKAMVDNIKVVGNDVKMLEERVAKLLSDAPGQ
;
A
#
# COMPACT_ATOMS: atom_id res chain seq x y z
N MET A 1 31.59 43.58 -6.63
CA MET A 1 31.83 42.12 -6.59
C MET A 1 32.43 41.74 -7.94
N SER A 2 33.74 41.59 -8.06
CA SER A 2 34.35 41.09 -9.29
C SER A 2 34.07 39.60 -9.36
N GLU A 3 33.24 39.16 -10.31
CA GLU A 3 32.99 37.74 -10.55
C GLU A 3 34.32 37.00 -10.79
N GLY A 4 34.47 35.84 -10.15
CA GLY A 4 35.65 35.00 -10.33
C GLY A 4 35.74 34.51 -11.78
N THR A 5 36.96 34.54 -12.33
CA THR A 5 37.27 34.05 -13.69
C THR A 5 36.71 32.65 -13.90
N ARG A 6 35.87 32.46 -14.92
CA ARG A 6 35.26 31.16 -15.25
C ARG A 6 36.18 30.44 -16.27
N PRO A 7 37.02 29.47 -15.83
CA PRO A 7 38.11 28.91 -16.65
C PRO A 7 37.64 28.17 -17.91
N LYS A 8 36.35 27.82 -17.99
CA LYS A 8 35.73 27.19 -19.17
C LYS A 8 35.61 28.16 -20.34
N TYR A 9 35.48 29.46 -20.06
CA TYR A 9 35.14 30.47 -21.05
C TYR A 9 36.34 31.34 -21.44
N ASP A 10 37.32 31.56 -20.56
CA ASP A 10 38.49 32.44 -20.77
C ASP A 10 39.26 32.28 -22.10
N ASN A 11 39.19 31.11 -22.75
CA ASN A 11 39.85 30.84 -24.04
C ASN A 11 39.05 31.27 -25.28
N LEU A 12 37.79 31.71 -25.13
CA LEU A 12 36.99 32.19 -26.26
C LEU A 12 37.18 33.71 -26.44
N PRO A 13 37.53 34.18 -27.66
CA PRO A 13 37.61 35.61 -27.92
C PRO A 13 36.20 36.23 -27.92
N GLY A 14 36.03 37.37 -27.24
CA GLY A 14 34.78 38.16 -27.26
C GLY A 14 33.75 37.79 -26.20
N ILE A 15 34.15 37.21 -25.06
CA ILE A 15 33.24 37.03 -23.92
C ILE A 15 32.96 38.37 -23.25
N ASP A 16 31.68 38.62 -23.02
CA ASP A 16 31.20 39.77 -22.28
C ASP A 16 31.49 39.59 -20.79
N THR A 17 32.11 40.60 -20.17
CA THR A 17 32.38 40.69 -18.73
C THR A 17 31.44 41.68 -18.02
N ALA A 18 30.41 42.14 -18.73
CA ALA A 18 29.27 42.84 -18.15
C ALA A 18 28.61 42.04 -17.02
N PRO A 19 27.86 42.71 -16.11
CA PRO A 19 27.07 42.02 -15.10
C PRO A 19 26.10 41.02 -15.76
N ASP A 20 26.07 39.79 -15.22
CA ASP A 20 25.23 38.69 -15.71
C ASP A 20 23.72 39.03 -15.71
N ILE A 21 23.28 39.91 -14.81
CA ILE A 21 21.88 40.30 -14.63
C ILE A 21 21.77 41.82 -14.54
N TYR A 22 20.99 42.40 -15.45
CA TYR A 22 20.56 43.80 -15.41
C TYR A 22 19.13 43.87 -14.88
N GLU A 23 18.99 43.95 -13.57
CA GLU A 23 17.70 44.09 -12.90
C GLU A 23 17.43 45.54 -12.49
N THR A 24 16.14 45.91 -12.48
CA THR A 24 15.70 47.11 -11.78
C THR A 24 15.92 46.90 -10.29
N PRO A 25 16.36 47.92 -9.51
CA PRO A 25 16.53 47.76 -8.08
C PRO A 25 15.23 47.28 -7.46
N ASP A 26 15.30 46.23 -6.64
CA ASP A 26 14.14 45.70 -5.91
C ASP A 26 13.47 46.86 -5.18
N LEU A 27 12.28 47.21 -5.67
CA LEU A 27 11.38 48.08 -4.92
C LEU A 27 11.03 47.28 -3.67
N ALA A 28 11.20 47.88 -2.49
CA ALA A 28 10.79 47.23 -1.25
C ALA A 28 9.27 46.99 -1.32
N GLU A 29 8.85 45.80 -1.75
CA GLU A 29 7.45 45.36 -1.76
C GLU A 29 6.86 45.40 -0.33
N ASP A 30 7.73 45.44 0.69
CA ASP A 30 7.42 45.64 2.11
C ASP A 30 7.02 47.08 2.50
N VAL A 31 7.04 48.04 1.58
CA VAL A 31 6.62 49.43 1.82
C VAL A 31 5.56 49.86 0.80
N SER A 32 4.42 49.17 0.78
CA SER A 32 3.20 49.70 0.16
C SER A 32 1.98 49.60 1.06
N THR A 33 1.64 50.76 1.62
CA THR A 33 0.25 51.20 1.73
C THR A 33 -0.47 51.00 0.39
N ILE A 34 -1.32 49.99 0.30
CA ILE A 34 -2.65 49.94 -0.33
C ILE A 34 -2.95 48.45 -0.56
N GLN A 35 -3.92 47.94 0.21
CA GLN A 35 -4.47 46.60 0.06
C GLN A 35 -5.10 46.47 -1.33
N ALA A 36 -4.46 45.70 -2.23
CA ALA A 36 -5.11 45.19 -3.42
C ALA A 36 -5.94 43.97 -3.02
N SER A 37 -7.21 44.21 -2.72
CA SER A 37 -8.23 43.20 -2.50
C SER A 37 -8.45 42.38 -3.76
N THR A 38 -7.81 41.20 -3.88
CA THR A 38 -8.34 40.02 -4.61
C THR A 38 -7.45 38.80 -4.35
N ALA A 39 -7.60 38.18 -3.18
CA ALA A 39 -7.38 36.76 -3.00
C ALA A 39 -8.19 36.31 -1.78
N VAL A 40 -9.39 35.82 -2.07
CA VAL A 40 -10.22 35.10 -1.12
C VAL A 40 -9.49 33.81 -0.74
N SER A 41 -9.11 33.69 0.53
CA SER A 41 -9.49 32.57 1.41
C SER A 41 -8.68 32.62 2.71
N GLU A 42 -9.03 33.53 3.61
CA GLU A 42 -8.75 33.33 5.04
C GLU A 42 -9.77 32.31 5.56
N SER A 43 -9.28 31.19 6.06
CA SER A 43 -10.08 30.25 6.83
C SER A 43 -10.50 30.96 8.12
N ASP A 44 -11.72 31.46 8.08
CA ASP A 44 -12.43 32.07 9.20
C ASP A 44 -12.45 31.09 10.37
N GLY A 45 -11.68 31.45 11.39
CA GLY A 45 -11.39 30.64 12.56
C GLY A 45 -11.57 31.46 13.81
N ASP A 46 -12.68 32.18 13.90
CA ASP A 46 -13.33 32.64 15.14
C ASP A 46 -14.73 33.17 14.79
N ASP A 47 -15.67 32.24 14.57
CA ASP A 47 -17.10 32.57 14.67
C ASP A 47 -17.41 32.72 16.16
N ASP A 48 -17.29 33.94 16.68
CA ASP A 48 -17.99 34.39 17.90
C ASP A 48 -19.50 34.38 17.59
N ASP A 49 -20.09 33.19 17.65
CA ASP A 49 -21.51 32.90 17.53
C ASP A 49 -22.29 33.46 18.74
N ASP A 50 -22.53 34.78 18.76
CA ASP A 50 -23.46 35.44 19.68
C ASP A 50 -24.55 36.26 18.95
N GLU A 51 -24.88 35.92 17.69
CA GLU A 51 -26.13 36.39 17.03
C GLU A 51 -27.02 35.22 16.58
N PRO A 52 -27.92 34.69 17.44
CA PRO A 52 -28.75 33.52 17.13
C PRO A 52 -29.88 33.78 16.10
N ASN A 53 -29.92 34.92 15.41
CA ASN A 53 -31.12 35.37 14.67
C ASN A 53 -30.92 35.81 13.21
N ARG A 54 -29.73 35.66 12.58
CA ARG A 54 -29.51 36.13 11.20
C ARG A 54 -29.40 35.06 10.10
N SER A 55 -29.21 33.80 10.43
CA SER A 55 -29.16 32.73 9.43
C SER A 55 -30.28 31.71 9.64
N ALA A 56 -31.10 31.48 8.61
CA ALA A 56 -32.06 30.37 8.60
C ALA A 56 -31.38 28.99 8.54
N VAL A 57 -30.04 28.96 8.56
CA VAL A 57 -29.19 27.79 8.40
C VAL A 57 -28.43 27.55 9.69
N ASN A 58 -28.68 26.41 10.33
CA ASN A 58 -27.95 25.99 11.52
C ASN A 58 -26.59 25.39 11.12
N HIS A 59 -25.51 26.15 11.29
CA HIS A 59 -24.13 25.68 11.07
C HIS A 59 -23.63 24.86 12.27
N ARG A 60 -24.20 23.68 12.49
CA ARG A 60 -23.71 22.78 13.55
C ARG A 60 -22.44 22.07 13.10
N ARG A 61 -21.32 22.32 13.78
CA ARG A 61 -20.06 21.62 13.53
C ARG A 61 -20.22 20.12 13.77
N LEU A 62 -19.85 19.31 12.77
CA LEU A 62 -19.89 17.86 12.86
C LEU A 62 -18.73 17.35 13.72
N GLN A 63 -19.03 16.93 14.96
CA GLN A 63 -18.07 16.25 15.81
C GLN A 63 -18.00 14.77 15.42
N THR A 64 -17.03 14.43 14.56
CA THR A 64 -16.85 13.09 14.00
C THR A 64 -16.67 12.01 15.06
N ASP A 65 -15.95 12.29 16.15
CA ASP A 65 -15.72 11.34 17.24
C ASP A 65 -17.00 11.06 18.04
N GLN A 66 -17.79 12.10 18.33
CA GLN A 66 -19.10 11.94 18.97
C GLN A 66 -20.07 11.22 18.04
N ALA A 67 -20.08 11.53 16.75
CA ALA A 67 -20.88 10.82 15.77
C ALA A 67 -20.46 9.34 15.70
N ARG A 68 -19.16 9.06 15.66
CA ARG A 68 -18.61 7.69 15.62
C ARG A 68 -19.04 6.89 16.84
N SER A 69 -18.91 7.43 18.05
CA SER A 69 -19.36 6.75 19.27
C SER A 69 -20.89 6.50 19.29
N ARG A 70 -21.69 7.41 18.72
CA ARG A 70 -23.15 7.24 18.60
C ARG A 70 -23.54 6.10 17.64
N PHE A 71 -22.82 5.93 16.53
CA PHE A 71 -23.13 4.93 15.50
C PHE A 71 -22.32 3.63 15.60
N GLN A 72 -21.26 3.58 16.40
CA GLN A 72 -20.48 2.36 16.65
C GLN A 72 -21.32 1.14 17.12
N PRO A 73 -22.36 1.28 17.98
CA PRO A 73 -23.15 0.13 18.43
C PRO A 73 -24.28 -0.27 17.46
N SER A 74 -24.56 0.50 16.41
CA SER A 74 -25.56 0.14 15.40
C SER A 74 -24.92 -0.70 14.30
N ARG A 75 -25.40 -1.93 14.12
CA ARG A 75 -25.05 -2.78 12.98
C ARG A 75 -26.20 -2.77 11.97
N VAL A 76 -25.86 -2.67 10.70
CA VAL A 76 -26.82 -2.64 9.60
C VAL A 76 -26.70 -3.96 8.84
N ASP A 77 -27.81 -4.69 8.74
CA ASP A 77 -27.90 -5.86 7.89
C ASP A 77 -28.40 -5.46 6.49
N ALA A 78 -27.64 -5.86 5.48
CA ALA A 78 -27.89 -5.58 4.07
C ALA A 78 -28.29 -6.84 3.28
N HIS A 79 -28.38 -8.01 3.91
CA HIS A 79 -28.82 -9.22 3.23
C HIS A 79 -30.30 -9.10 2.84
N GLY A 80 -30.61 -9.37 1.56
CA GLY A 80 -31.98 -9.40 1.03
C GLY A 80 -32.60 -8.04 0.71
N VAL A 81 -31.83 -6.95 0.72
CA VAL A 81 -32.32 -5.61 0.34
C VAL A 81 -31.86 -5.29 -1.09
N ASP A 82 -32.75 -5.49 -2.06
CA ASP A 82 -32.57 -5.04 -3.44
C ASP A 82 -33.48 -3.82 -3.72
N PHE A 83 -32.90 -2.72 -4.20
CA PHE A 83 -33.62 -1.48 -4.57
C PHE A 83 -33.87 -1.38 -6.08
N SER A 84 -33.51 -2.40 -6.87
CA SER A 84 -33.67 -2.41 -8.33
C SER A 84 -35.12 -2.51 -8.80
N ASP A 85 -36.09 -2.65 -7.89
CA ASP A 85 -37.49 -2.89 -8.20
C ASP A 85 -38.33 -1.60 -8.24
N ASN A 86 -39.37 -1.60 -9.07
CA ASN A 86 -40.18 -0.43 -9.39
C ASN A 86 -40.80 0.23 -8.15
N VAL A 87 -40.86 1.57 -8.17
CA VAL A 87 -41.22 2.54 -7.09
C VAL A 87 -42.57 2.30 -6.39
N ALA A 88 -43.34 1.28 -6.79
CA ALA A 88 -44.62 0.90 -6.20
C ALA A 88 -44.49 0.01 -4.93
N ALA A 89 -43.33 -0.57 -4.65
CA ALA A 89 -43.13 -1.41 -3.46
C ALA A 89 -43.01 -0.54 -2.19
N GLN A 90 -44.09 -0.44 -1.42
CA GLN A 90 -44.11 0.23 -0.12
C GLN A 90 -43.10 -0.42 0.85
N ARG A 91 -42.06 0.36 1.18
CA ARG A 91 -41.12 0.25 2.32
C ARG A 91 -40.13 -0.92 2.31
N ARG A 92 -39.10 -0.82 1.45
CA ARG A 92 -37.81 -1.52 1.63
C ARG A 92 -36.86 -0.61 2.41
N SER A 93 -36.32 -1.10 3.52
CA SER A 93 -35.34 -0.38 4.34
C SER A 93 -34.33 -1.34 4.93
N TYR A 94 -33.08 -0.90 5.06
CA TYR A 94 -32.06 -1.64 5.80
C TYR A 94 -32.53 -1.91 7.23
N ARG A 95 -32.31 -3.14 7.72
CA ARG A 95 -32.63 -3.51 9.10
C ARG A 95 -31.43 -3.14 9.97
N THR A 96 -31.64 -2.25 10.95
CA THR A 96 -30.60 -1.90 11.93
C THR A 96 -30.88 -2.62 13.24
N SER A 97 -29.89 -3.34 13.75
CA SER A 97 -29.95 -3.94 15.09
C SER A 97 -29.04 -3.14 16.01
N THR A 98 -29.58 -2.75 17.17
CA THR A 98 -28.80 -2.10 18.23
C THR A 98 -28.75 -3.04 19.41
N GLN A 99 -27.53 -3.44 19.80
CA GLN A 99 -27.31 -4.40 20.89
C GLN A 99 -27.88 -3.91 22.25
N ARG A 100 -28.11 -2.60 22.40
CA ARG A 100 -28.71 -1.99 23.59
C ARG A 100 -30.22 -2.20 23.75
N ARG A 101 -30.97 -2.66 22.74
CA ARG A 101 -32.41 -2.94 22.87
C ARG A 101 -32.76 -4.26 23.54
N ARG A 102 -31.79 -5.13 23.84
CA ARG A 102 -32.00 -6.41 24.54
C ARG A 102 -32.44 -6.29 26.02
N ARG A 103 -32.64 -5.08 26.56
CA ARG A 103 -33.04 -4.86 27.97
C ARG A 103 -34.52 -4.55 28.20
N ARG A 104 -35.35 -4.50 27.15
CA ARG A 104 -36.81 -4.36 27.27
C ARG A 104 -37.43 -5.52 26.52
N GLY A 105 -38.00 -6.46 27.28
CA GLY A 105 -38.48 -7.74 26.79
C GLY A 105 -39.50 -7.61 25.67
N GLU A 106 -39.08 -8.02 24.48
CA GLU A 106 -39.93 -8.46 23.37
C GLU A 106 -39.05 -9.39 22.55
N ILE A 107 -39.09 -10.68 22.92
CA ILE A 107 -38.58 -11.76 22.08
C ILE A 107 -39.68 -11.97 21.04
N ILE A 108 -39.55 -11.28 19.92
CA ILE A 108 -40.28 -11.61 18.69
C ILE A 108 -39.24 -12.13 17.74
N GLY A 109 -39.27 -13.44 17.50
CA GLY A 109 -38.33 -14.12 16.61
C GLY A 109 -37.74 -15.33 17.31
N ASP A 110 -38.39 -16.46 17.11
CA ASP A 110 -37.82 -17.78 17.28
C ASP A 110 -36.56 -17.85 16.39
N ASP A 111 -35.37 -17.73 16.99
CA ASP A 111 -34.08 -17.91 16.32
C ASP A 111 -33.89 -19.41 16.06
N SER A 112 -34.73 -19.98 15.18
CA SER A 112 -34.52 -21.28 14.57
C SER A 112 -33.68 -21.08 13.32
N ASP A 113 -32.40 -20.80 13.55
CA ASP A 113 -31.34 -20.97 12.56
C ASP A 113 -31.17 -22.48 12.29
N GLU A 114 -32.11 -23.07 11.56
CA GLU A 114 -31.89 -24.35 10.88
C GLU A 114 -30.91 -24.10 9.73
N GLU A 115 -29.62 -24.30 10.00
CA GLU A 115 -28.60 -24.46 8.98
C GLU A 115 -29.11 -25.44 7.91
N GLU A 116 -29.22 -25.00 6.66
CA GLU A 116 -29.61 -25.87 5.55
C GLU A 116 -28.68 -27.09 5.49
N GLU A 117 -29.16 -28.26 5.94
CA GLU A 117 -28.31 -29.45 6.03
C GLU A 117 -27.70 -29.80 4.66
N SER A 118 -26.39 -30.12 4.65
CA SER A 118 -25.69 -30.56 3.45
C SER A 118 -26.30 -31.85 2.87
N PHE A 119 -26.26 -32.01 1.53
CA PHE A 119 -26.89 -33.14 0.83
C PHE A 119 -26.46 -34.52 1.37
N ALA A 120 -25.19 -34.67 1.75
CA ALA A 120 -24.68 -35.90 2.34
C ALA A 120 -25.30 -36.19 3.72
N ARG A 121 -25.56 -35.16 4.51
CA ARG A 121 -26.21 -35.26 5.83
C ARG A 121 -27.69 -35.59 5.67
N LYS A 122 -28.37 -34.95 4.71
CA LYS A 122 -29.75 -35.27 4.31
C LYS A 122 -29.89 -36.74 3.89
N LEU A 123 -28.97 -37.26 3.09
CA LEU A 123 -29.00 -38.67 2.64
C LEU A 123 -28.81 -39.66 3.81
N LEU A 124 -27.90 -39.36 4.75
CA LEU A 124 -27.70 -40.18 5.94
C LEU A 124 -28.91 -40.16 6.87
N ARG A 125 -29.56 -38.99 7.02
CA ARG A 125 -30.80 -38.85 7.78
C ARG A 125 -31.94 -39.67 7.18
N LEU A 126 -32.16 -39.55 5.87
CA LEU A 126 -33.16 -40.33 5.15
C LEU A 126 -32.93 -41.84 5.27
N LYS A 127 -31.66 -42.30 5.24
CA LYS A 127 -31.34 -43.71 5.48
C LYS A 127 -31.75 -44.16 6.90
N HIS A 128 -31.52 -43.32 7.90
CA HIS A 128 -31.92 -43.60 9.27
C HIS A 128 -33.43 -43.59 9.45
N GLU A 129 -34.12 -42.62 8.83
CA GLU A 129 -35.59 -42.53 8.83
C GLU A 129 -36.22 -43.76 8.15
N LEU A 130 -35.68 -44.22 7.02
CA LEU A 130 -36.16 -45.41 6.31
C LEU A 130 -35.95 -46.69 7.15
N ALA A 131 -34.79 -46.85 7.79
CA ALA A 131 -34.55 -47.95 8.71
C ALA A 131 -35.47 -47.90 9.95
N GLY A 132 -35.84 -46.70 10.41
CA GLY A 132 -36.83 -46.52 11.46
C GLY A 132 -38.23 -46.97 11.04
N LEU A 133 -38.64 -46.62 9.81
CA LEU A 133 -39.92 -47.04 9.23
C LEU A 133 -40.00 -48.56 9.02
N GLU A 134 -38.90 -49.19 8.62
CA GLU A 134 -38.79 -50.65 8.49
C GLU A 134 -39.02 -51.34 9.85
N HIS A 135 -38.37 -50.85 10.90
CA HIS A 135 -38.54 -51.41 12.25
C HIS A 135 -39.96 -51.20 12.78
N GLU A 136 -40.56 -50.04 12.52
CA GLU A 136 -41.94 -49.74 12.91
C GLU A 136 -42.95 -50.62 12.15
N TYR A 137 -42.67 -50.94 10.88
CA TYR A 137 -43.45 -51.88 10.08
C TYR A 137 -43.36 -53.32 10.63
N GLU A 138 -42.16 -53.80 10.96
CA GLU A 138 -41.95 -55.11 11.59
C GLU A 138 -42.67 -55.23 12.94
N GLN A 139 -42.61 -54.17 13.76
CA GLN A 139 -43.27 -54.12 15.06
C GLN A 139 -44.80 -54.16 14.93
N ARG A 140 -45.36 -53.50 13.91
CA ARG A 140 -46.80 -53.54 13.58
C ARG A 140 -47.23 -54.90 13.03
N LEU A 141 -46.35 -55.59 12.29
CA LEU A 141 -46.60 -56.96 11.84
C LEU A 141 -46.69 -57.93 13.03
N ALA A 142 -45.80 -57.74 14.02
CA ALA A 142 -45.77 -58.53 15.24
C ALA A 142 -46.97 -58.23 16.19
N SER A 143 -47.51 -57.02 16.16
CA SER A 143 -48.68 -56.64 16.98
C SER A 143 -50.03 -57.06 16.37
N GLY A 144 -50.07 -57.48 15.11
CA GLY A 144 -51.24 -58.11 14.49
C GLY A 144 -52.42 -57.18 14.15
N ASP A 145 -52.25 -55.86 14.22
CA ASP A 145 -53.29 -54.88 13.90
C ASP A 145 -53.46 -54.69 12.38
N LYS A 146 -54.32 -55.52 11.78
CA LYS A 146 -54.59 -55.52 10.32
C LYS A 146 -55.53 -54.42 9.84
N SER A 147 -56.08 -53.59 10.73
CA SER A 147 -57.14 -52.61 10.39
C SER A 147 -56.61 -51.26 9.89
N LYS A 148 -55.30 -51.10 9.69
CA LYS A 148 -54.69 -49.86 9.15
C LYS A 148 -53.72 -50.10 8.00
N ILE A 149 -53.61 -51.33 7.50
CA ILE A 149 -52.84 -51.68 6.30
C ILE A 149 -53.82 -51.54 5.12
N GLU A 150 -54.26 -50.31 4.84
CA GLU A 150 -55.30 -50.04 3.83
C GLU A 150 -54.75 -49.55 2.47
N GLU A 151 -53.43 -49.53 2.26
CA GLU A 151 -52.88 -49.24 0.92
C GLU A 151 -51.78 -50.23 0.54
N GLN A 152 -51.66 -50.43 -0.78
CA GLN A 152 -50.80 -51.41 -1.47
C GLN A 152 -49.43 -51.62 -0.81
N ASP A 153 -49.07 -52.90 -0.67
CA ASP A 153 -47.85 -53.47 -0.09
C ASP A 153 -46.78 -52.42 0.32
N PRO A 154 -46.88 -51.83 1.54
CA PRO A 154 -45.95 -50.81 2.02
C PRO A 154 -44.49 -51.32 2.04
N LYS A 155 -44.33 -52.64 2.11
CA LYS A 155 -43.06 -53.33 1.98
C LYS A 155 -42.42 -53.15 0.59
N GLU A 156 -43.19 -53.26 -0.49
CA GLU A 156 -42.67 -53.08 -1.85
C GLU A 156 -42.21 -51.64 -2.07
N VAL A 157 -42.96 -50.66 -1.56
CA VAL A 157 -42.58 -49.24 -1.64
C VAL A 157 -41.29 -48.97 -0.86
N MET A 158 -41.14 -49.57 0.32
CA MET A 158 -39.92 -49.47 1.13
C MET A 158 -38.70 -50.09 0.44
N ASP A 159 -38.85 -51.26 -0.18
CA ASP A 159 -37.80 -51.93 -0.94
C ASP A 159 -37.38 -51.11 -2.18
N ILE A 160 -38.34 -50.47 -2.86
CA ILE A 160 -38.07 -49.54 -3.97
C ILE A 160 -37.32 -48.28 -3.48
N LEU A 161 -37.68 -47.74 -2.32
CA LEU A 161 -36.99 -46.56 -1.77
C LEU A 161 -35.58 -46.90 -1.30
N SER A 162 -35.37 -48.03 -0.63
CA SER A 162 -34.03 -48.50 -0.21
C SER A 162 -33.13 -48.71 -1.42
N SER A 163 -33.62 -49.43 -2.45
CA SER A 163 -32.85 -49.67 -3.67
C SER A 163 -32.49 -48.37 -4.40
N LYS A 164 -33.38 -47.36 -4.45
CA LYS A 164 -33.06 -46.04 -5.02
C LYS A 164 -32.02 -45.28 -4.21
N VAL A 165 -32.12 -45.27 -2.88
CA VAL A 165 -31.12 -44.62 -2.01
C VAL A 165 -29.75 -45.30 -2.16
N ASP A 166 -29.70 -46.63 -2.25
CA ASP A 166 -28.47 -47.40 -2.46
C ASP A 166 -27.88 -47.19 -3.86
N VAL A 167 -28.70 -47.09 -4.90
CA VAL A 167 -28.25 -46.74 -6.26
C VAL A 167 -27.63 -45.34 -6.29
N ILE A 168 -28.24 -44.36 -5.62
CA ILE A 168 -27.70 -43.00 -5.52
C ILE A 168 -26.39 -43.00 -4.72
N TYR A 169 -26.31 -43.77 -3.63
CA TYR A 169 -25.10 -43.90 -2.83
C TYR A 169 -23.96 -44.59 -3.60
N ALA A 170 -24.27 -45.64 -4.36
CA ALA A 170 -23.32 -46.35 -5.21
C ALA A 170 -22.86 -45.49 -6.40
N ALA A 171 -23.78 -44.73 -7.03
CA ALA A 171 -23.46 -43.77 -8.07
C ALA A 171 -22.53 -42.67 -7.55
N HIS A 172 -22.76 -42.18 -6.33
CA HIS A 172 -21.91 -41.17 -5.69
C HIS A 172 -20.52 -41.71 -5.31
N LYS A 173 -20.41 -42.97 -4.87
CA LYS A 173 -19.11 -43.62 -4.58
C LYS A 173 -18.36 -44.11 -5.83
N GLY A 174 -18.93 -43.92 -7.02
CA GLY A 174 -18.34 -44.29 -8.29
C GLY A 174 -18.97 -45.58 -8.81
N GLY A 175 -19.97 -45.42 -9.67
CA GLY A 175 -20.51 -46.50 -10.49
C GLY A 175 -19.39 -47.28 -11.20
N ALA A 176 -19.65 -48.58 -11.38
CA ALA A 176 -18.83 -49.61 -12.05
C ALA A 176 -17.38 -49.20 -12.37
N ARG A 177 -16.42 -49.72 -11.59
CA ARG A 177 -14.98 -49.73 -11.91
C ARG A 177 -14.68 -50.63 -13.12
N GLY A 178 -15.28 -50.31 -14.26
CA GLY A 178 -14.99 -50.93 -15.54
C GLY A 178 -13.87 -50.18 -16.27
N PRO A 179 -13.08 -50.87 -17.10
CA PRO A 179 -12.08 -50.24 -17.96
C PRO A 179 -12.69 -49.17 -18.90
N GLU A 180 -13.96 -49.33 -19.27
CA GLU A 180 -14.72 -48.35 -20.08
C GLU A 180 -14.96 -47.03 -19.33
N ALA A 181 -15.36 -47.08 -18.05
CA ALA A 181 -15.54 -45.88 -17.23
C ALA A 181 -14.22 -45.16 -16.93
N ILE A 182 -13.11 -45.90 -16.88
CA ILE A 182 -11.76 -45.35 -16.75
C ILE A 182 -11.37 -44.62 -18.05
N LEU A 183 -11.63 -45.24 -19.21
CA LEU A 183 -11.40 -44.64 -20.52
C LEU A 183 -12.20 -43.35 -20.70
N ASP A 184 -13.51 -43.38 -20.44
CA ASP A 184 -14.38 -42.20 -20.51
C ASP A 184 -13.90 -41.05 -19.61
N ARG A 185 -13.40 -41.38 -18.41
CA ARG A 185 -12.83 -40.39 -17.50
C ARG A 185 -11.50 -39.84 -18.01
N THR A 186 -10.70 -40.63 -18.70
CA THR A 186 -9.46 -40.15 -19.32
C THR A 186 -9.72 -39.29 -20.54
N VAL A 187 -10.65 -39.68 -21.42
CA VAL A 187 -11.04 -38.90 -22.60
C VAL A 187 -11.61 -37.55 -22.19
N LYS A 188 -12.54 -37.51 -21.22
CA LYS A 188 -13.07 -36.24 -20.67
C LYS A 188 -11.98 -35.35 -20.05
N LYS A 189 -10.93 -35.92 -19.46
CA LYS A 189 -9.79 -35.15 -18.95
C LYS A 189 -8.98 -34.52 -20.09
N PHE A 190 -8.78 -35.24 -21.19
CA PHE A 190 -8.10 -34.71 -22.37
C PHE A 190 -8.93 -33.64 -23.08
N ASP A 191 -10.25 -33.83 -23.22
CA ASP A 191 -11.15 -32.84 -23.83
C ASP A 191 -11.24 -31.56 -23.00
N SER A 192 -11.15 -31.66 -21.67
CA SER A 192 -11.14 -30.52 -20.76
C SER A 192 -9.76 -29.86 -20.57
N TYR A 193 -8.72 -30.37 -21.23
CA TYR A 193 -7.36 -29.85 -21.07
C TYR A 193 -7.21 -28.53 -21.83
N LYS A 194 -7.08 -27.42 -21.09
CA LYS A 194 -6.71 -26.12 -21.64
C LYS A 194 -5.19 -26.04 -21.77
N PRO A 195 -4.63 -25.83 -22.99
CA PRO A 195 -3.20 -25.63 -23.16
C PRO A 195 -2.71 -24.42 -22.33
N PHE A 196 -1.57 -24.59 -21.65
CA PHE A 196 -0.82 -23.56 -20.91
C PHE A 196 -1.39 -23.03 -19.59
N ASP A 197 -2.35 -23.70 -18.95
CA ASP A 197 -2.66 -23.41 -17.55
C ASP A 197 -1.48 -23.82 -16.65
N PRO A 198 -1.08 -23.01 -15.64
CA PRO A 198 0.04 -23.34 -14.76
C PRO A 198 -0.27 -24.67 -14.07
N SER A 199 0.59 -25.67 -14.32
CA SER A 199 0.29 -27.02 -13.88
C SER A 199 0.11 -27.06 -12.35
N ARG A 200 -0.97 -27.71 -11.88
CA ARG A 200 -1.27 -27.82 -10.45
C ARG A 200 -0.12 -28.42 -9.64
N HIS A 201 0.74 -29.22 -10.27
CA HIS A 201 1.94 -29.78 -9.66
C HIS A 201 3.05 -28.73 -9.49
N ILE A 202 3.25 -27.83 -10.48
CA ILE A 202 4.18 -26.70 -10.34
C ILE A 202 3.63 -25.68 -9.36
N SER A 203 2.33 -25.36 -9.39
CA SER A 203 1.71 -24.45 -8.42
C SER A 203 1.82 -24.98 -6.99
N ARG A 204 1.56 -26.28 -6.78
CA ARG A 204 1.79 -26.93 -5.46
C ARG A 204 3.26 -27.02 -5.10
N ALA A 205 4.17 -27.15 -6.07
CA ALA A 205 5.60 -27.15 -5.79
C ALA A 205 6.10 -25.75 -5.37
N ILE A 206 5.51 -24.68 -5.93
CA ILE A 206 5.78 -23.28 -5.52
C ILE A 206 5.18 -23.00 -4.13
N GLU A 207 3.99 -23.53 -3.85
CA GLU A 207 3.29 -23.36 -2.57
C GLU A 207 3.94 -24.17 -1.43
N ASN A 208 4.51 -25.35 -1.74
CA ASN A 208 5.21 -26.21 -0.78
C ASN A 208 6.73 -26.04 -0.78
N GLN A 209 7.29 -25.11 -1.56
CA GLN A 209 8.71 -24.79 -1.46
C GLN A 209 8.95 -24.10 -0.10
N PRO A 210 9.97 -24.52 0.68
CA PRO A 210 10.40 -23.73 1.82
C PRO A 210 10.78 -22.34 1.29
N PRO A 211 10.31 -21.26 1.94
CA PRO A 211 10.56 -19.92 1.46
C PRO A 211 12.07 -19.71 1.35
N LEU A 212 12.48 -19.08 0.25
CA LEU A 212 13.85 -18.65 0.01
C LEU A 212 14.45 -18.10 1.32
N PRO A 213 15.65 -18.55 1.73
CA PRO A 213 16.27 -18.13 2.98
C PRO A 213 16.47 -16.62 2.94
N GLY A 214 15.63 -15.89 3.68
CA GLY A 214 15.61 -14.43 3.71
C GLY A 214 14.23 -13.81 3.99
N THR A 215 13.13 -14.43 3.56
CA THR A 215 11.82 -13.74 3.55
C THR A 215 11.02 -13.82 4.85
N GLN A 216 11.16 -14.86 5.67
CA GLN A 216 10.42 -14.98 6.94
C GLN A 216 11.08 -14.23 8.10
N ILE A 217 12.42 -14.17 8.14
CA ILE A 217 13.17 -13.40 9.14
C ILE A 217 12.91 -11.89 8.95
N GLN A 218 12.63 -11.46 7.72
CA GLN A 218 12.29 -10.07 7.41
C GLN A 218 10.88 -9.66 7.84
N LYS A 219 9.85 -10.53 7.81
CA LYS A 219 8.48 -10.09 8.17
C LYS A 219 8.34 -9.69 9.63
N GLY A 220 8.83 -10.51 10.56
CA GLY A 220 8.79 -10.17 11.99
C GLY A 220 9.69 -8.96 12.33
N GLN A 221 10.85 -8.85 11.68
CA GLN A 221 11.74 -7.69 11.83
C GLN A 221 11.12 -6.42 11.23
N LEU A 222 10.45 -6.54 10.08
CA LEU A 222 9.77 -5.43 9.41
C LEU A 222 8.54 -4.99 10.20
N GLU A 223 7.74 -5.90 10.73
CA GLU A 223 6.65 -5.56 11.66
C GLU A 223 7.17 -4.83 12.90
N LEU A 224 8.32 -5.26 13.44
CA LEU A 224 8.96 -4.59 14.57
C LEU A 224 9.50 -3.20 14.20
N VAL A 225 10.12 -3.05 13.01
CA VAL A 225 10.58 -1.75 12.51
C VAL A 225 9.40 -0.82 12.21
N LEU A 226 8.31 -1.32 11.63
CA LEU A 226 7.10 -0.55 11.37
C LEU A 226 6.42 -0.12 12.67
N LYS A 227 6.35 -0.99 13.68
CA LYS A 227 5.85 -0.61 15.02
C LYS A 227 6.71 0.47 15.65
N LYS A 228 8.04 0.36 15.57
CA LYS A 228 8.96 1.40 16.05
C LYS A 228 8.79 2.71 15.27
N ALA A 229 8.66 2.64 13.95
CA ALA A 229 8.42 3.81 13.12
C ALA A 229 7.09 4.50 13.46
N ALA A 230 6.02 3.72 13.69
CA ALA A 230 4.73 4.23 14.15
C ALA A 230 4.80 4.84 15.56
N GLU A 231 5.61 4.28 16.48
CA GLU A 231 5.86 4.86 17.80
C GLU A 231 6.63 6.20 17.68
N PHE A 232 7.64 6.26 16.82
CA PHE A 232 8.35 7.52 16.55
C PHE A 232 7.44 8.56 15.91
N ASP A 233 6.60 8.19 14.96
CA ASP A 233 5.61 9.06 14.34
C ASP A 233 4.59 9.56 15.37
N GLN A 234 4.09 8.68 16.24
CA GLN A 234 3.22 9.08 17.35
C GLN A 234 3.92 10.06 18.31
N ARG A 235 5.21 9.87 18.58
CA ARG A 235 5.98 10.79 19.42
C ARG A 235 6.23 12.14 18.71
N ILE A 236 6.50 12.12 17.40
CA ILE A 236 6.69 13.32 16.59
C ILE A 236 5.37 14.10 16.54
N THR A 237 4.25 13.46 16.26
CA THR A 237 2.93 14.12 16.27
C THR A 237 2.58 14.68 17.65
N GLN A 238 2.93 14.00 18.76
CA GLN A 238 2.78 14.58 20.10
C GLN A 238 3.65 15.83 20.29
N LEU A 239 4.89 15.82 19.81
CA LEU A 239 5.76 17.00 19.85
C LEU A 239 5.23 18.13 18.95
N GLU A 240 4.76 17.84 17.74
CA GLU A 240 4.13 18.78 16.82
C GLU A 240 2.88 19.42 17.44
N ASN A 241 2.03 18.61 18.07
CA ASN A 241 0.86 19.09 18.81
C ASN A 241 1.25 19.99 19.99
N SER A 242 2.34 19.65 20.72
CA SER A 242 2.83 20.48 21.83
C SER A 242 3.46 21.80 21.36
N LEU A 243 4.07 21.80 20.18
CA LEU A 243 4.67 22.97 19.55
C LEU A 243 3.66 23.80 18.73
N GLY A 244 2.46 23.27 18.49
CA GLY A 244 1.44 23.92 17.66
C GLY A 244 1.84 24.03 16.18
N LEU A 245 2.70 23.12 15.70
CA LEU A 245 3.12 23.05 14.30
C LEU A 245 2.02 22.36 13.48
N SER A 246 0.99 23.10 13.08
CA SER A 246 -0.16 22.55 12.37
C SER A 246 -0.45 23.39 11.13
N GLY A 247 0.06 22.97 9.97
CA GLY A 247 -0.27 23.50 8.63
C GLY A 247 0.16 24.95 8.34
N ASN A 248 -0.29 25.90 9.15
CA ASN A 248 -0.08 27.34 8.99
C ASN A 248 1.20 27.85 9.69
N THR A 249 1.78 27.04 10.57
CA THR A 249 3.03 27.31 11.29
C THR A 249 4.17 26.43 10.78
N MET A 250 3.99 25.79 9.62
CA MET A 250 5.02 24.93 9.02
C MET A 250 5.95 25.80 8.15
N PRO A 251 7.27 25.81 8.38
CA PRO A 251 8.20 26.75 7.73
C PRO A 251 8.31 26.57 6.20
N GLU A 252 7.80 25.47 5.63
CA GLU A 252 7.74 25.25 4.17
C GLU A 252 6.46 25.79 3.51
N ILE A 253 5.39 26.09 4.26
CA ILE A 253 4.07 26.47 3.72
C ILE A 253 3.73 27.93 4.04
N SER A 254 4.23 28.49 5.14
CA SER A 254 4.04 29.90 5.51
C SER A 254 5.25 30.75 5.12
N GLU A 255 5.03 31.84 4.37
CA GLU A 255 6.05 32.88 4.09
C GLU A 255 6.62 33.52 5.37
N SER A 256 5.85 33.48 6.47
CA SER A 256 6.35 33.82 7.79
C SER A 256 7.17 32.66 8.37
N SER A 257 8.50 32.80 8.39
CA SER A 257 9.37 31.88 9.11
C SER A 257 8.88 31.71 10.55
N THR A 258 8.72 30.47 11.01
CA THR A 258 8.41 30.17 12.41
C THR A 258 9.38 30.94 13.30
N PHE A 259 8.88 31.83 14.15
CA PHE A 259 9.73 32.49 15.14
C PHE A 259 10.44 31.40 15.96
N PRO A 260 11.77 31.47 16.14
CA PRO A 260 12.46 30.44 16.90
C PRO A 260 11.88 30.43 18.33
N VAL A 261 11.29 29.29 18.72
CA VAL A 261 10.66 29.16 20.05
C VAL A 261 11.67 29.49 21.15
N PHE A 262 12.93 29.12 20.96
CA PHE A 262 13.99 29.44 21.89
C PHE A 262 14.30 30.94 21.99
N THR A 263 14.32 31.68 20.88
CA THR A 263 14.62 33.13 20.91
C THR A 263 13.43 33.93 21.44
N THR A 264 12.21 33.50 21.15
CA THR A 264 11.00 34.10 21.72
C THR A 264 10.87 33.82 23.22
N LEU A 265 11.19 32.60 23.67
CA LEU A 265 11.21 32.26 25.10
C LEU A 265 12.31 33.02 25.82
N THR A 266 13.54 33.08 25.29
CA THR A 266 14.62 33.88 25.91
C THR A 266 14.29 35.37 25.91
N ARG A 267 13.63 35.89 24.87
CA ARG A 267 13.11 37.27 24.89
C ARG A 267 12.04 37.45 25.97
N LEU A 268 11.10 36.52 26.13
CA LEU A 268 10.09 36.57 27.18
C LEU A 268 10.71 36.47 28.58
N GLU A 269 11.69 35.60 28.75
CA GLU A 269 12.50 35.47 29.97
C GLU A 269 13.22 36.79 30.28
N GLN A 270 13.85 37.41 29.29
CA GLN A 270 14.47 38.72 29.44
C GLN A 270 13.44 39.80 29.79
N THR A 271 12.25 39.80 29.18
CA THR A 271 11.19 40.77 29.55
C THR A 271 10.65 40.51 30.96
N LEU A 272 10.52 39.25 31.38
CA LEU A 272 10.10 38.90 32.73
C LEU A 272 11.18 39.25 33.76
N ALA A 273 12.45 39.07 33.42
CA ALA A 273 13.58 39.52 34.22
C ALA A 273 13.59 41.05 34.34
N LEU A 274 13.34 41.78 33.26
CA LEU A 274 13.22 43.24 33.28
C LEU A 274 12.01 43.71 34.10
N ILE A 275 10.87 43.01 34.08
CA ILE A 275 9.72 43.30 34.93
C ILE A 275 10.04 43.00 36.41
N GLY A 276 10.77 41.91 36.68
CA GLY A 276 11.28 41.58 38.01
C GLY A 276 12.27 42.63 38.52
N ASP A 277 13.18 43.11 37.69
CA ASP A 277 14.16 44.13 38.04
C ASP A 277 13.53 45.53 38.14
N ALA A 278 12.53 45.83 37.31
CA ALA A 278 11.74 47.07 37.41
C ALA A 278 10.94 47.11 38.71
N SER A 279 10.44 45.95 39.18
CA SER A 279 9.79 45.85 40.50
C SER A 279 10.74 46.08 41.67
N SER A 280 12.06 45.99 41.45
CA SER A 280 13.10 46.16 42.48
C SER A 280 13.88 47.48 42.39
N ASN A 281 13.45 48.47 41.58
CA ASN A 281 14.10 49.77 41.36
C ASN A 281 15.58 49.70 40.89
N ASN A 282 16.09 48.51 40.56
CA ASN A 282 17.50 48.30 40.19
C ASN A 282 17.80 48.71 38.74
N VAL A 283 16.80 48.71 37.85
CA VAL A 283 16.97 49.10 36.43
C VAL A 283 17.30 50.59 36.29
N GLU A 284 16.71 51.45 37.12
CA GLU A 284 17.03 52.88 37.10
C GLU A 284 18.44 53.16 37.61
N ALA A 285 18.90 52.44 38.64
CA ALA A 285 20.28 52.51 39.10
C ALA A 285 21.28 51.97 38.07
N ALA A 286 20.99 50.81 37.46
CA ALA A 286 21.84 50.21 36.43
C ALA A 286 21.88 51.03 35.13
N SER A 287 20.75 51.59 34.69
CA SER A 287 20.71 52.44 33.50
C SER A 287 21.43 53.77 33.70
N GLN A 288 21.40 54.35 34.91
CA GLN A 288 22.24 55.51 35.26
C GLN A 288 23.73 55.16 35.27
N GLN A 289 24.10 53.98 35.76
CA GLN A 289 25.48 53.49 35.71
C GLN A 289 25.94 53.21 34.28
N ILE A 290 25.10 52.62 33.43
CA ILE A 290 25.41 52.40 32.01
C ILE A 290 25.60 53.74 31.30
N LYS A 291 24.70 54.72 31.50
CA LYS A 291 24.86 56.07 30.93
C LYS A 291 26.15 56.75 31.38
N LYS A 292 26.53 56.55 32.65
CA LYS A 292 27.81 57.04 33.17
C LYS A 292 29.00 56.34 32.51
N LEU A 293 28.95 55.02 32.37
CA LEU A 293 30.01 54.24 31.71
C LEU A 293 30.11 54.52 30.21
N THR A 294 29.01 54.79 29.52
CA THR A 294 29.05 55.20 28.10
C THR A 294 29.67 56.59 27.95
N ALA A 295 29.31 57.55 28.82
CA ALA A 295 29.95 58.86 28.82
C ALA A 295 31.45 58.76 29.15
N GLU A 296 31.83 57.88 30.09
CA GLU A 296 33.22 57.62 30.43
C GLU A 296 33.99 56.93 29.28
N ALA A 297 33.35 56.00 28.58
CA ALA A 297 33.93 55.34 27.40
C ALA A 297 34.06 56.28 26.19
N GLU A 298 33.08 57.15 25.96
CA GLU A 298 33.15 58.21 24.95
C GLU A 298 34.29 59.19 25.27
N HIS A 299 34.43 59.60 26.53
CA HIS A 299 35.55 60.43 26.97
C HIS A 299 36.90 59.70 26.81
N LEU A 300 36.99 58.40 27.12
CA LEU A 300 38.22 57.62 26.88
C LEU A 300 38.51 57.44 25.38
N LYS A 301 37.49 57.35 24.54
CA LYS A 301 37.64 57.29 23.08
C LYS A 301 38.13 58.63 22.54
N GLU A 302 37.55 59.74 22.99
CA GLU A 302 37.99 61.09 22.64
C GLU A 302 39.44 61.32 23.09
N VAL A 303 39.79 60.97 24.33
CA VAL A 303 41.18 61.03 24.81
C VAL A 303 42.12 60.13 24.00
N ARG A 304 41.66 58.97 23.52
CA ARG A 304 42.46 58.07 22.69
C ARG A 304 42.62 58.57 21.26
N GLU A 305 41.59 59.17 20.68
CA GLU A 305 41.63 59.81 19.37
C GLU A 305 42.49 61.07 19.43
N GLU A 306 42.38 61.88 20.48
CA GLU A 306 43.27 63.01 20.77
C GLU A 306 44.71 62.54 21.00
N ALA A 307 44.95 61.44 21.71
CA ALA A 307 46.28 60.85 21.88
C ALA A 307 46.86 60.28 20.58
N ALA A 308 46.01 59.75 19.69
CA ALA A 308 46.40 59.29 18.36
C ALA A 308 46.68 60.47 17.40
N GLN A 309 45.93 61.57 17.51
CA GLN A 309 46.12 62.78 16.71
C GLN A 309 47.30 63.63 17.20
N THR A 310 47.59 63.65 18.51
CA THR A 310 48.71 64.40 19.11
C THR A 310 50.04 63.67 19.06
N GLY A 311 50.10 62.46 18.47
CA GLY A 311 51.35 61.84 18.03
C GLY A 311 52.41 61.73 19.12
N SER A 312 52.12 61.02 20.21
CA SER A 312 53.20 60.52 21.08
C SER A 312 53.59 59.13 20.63
N SER A 313 54.67 59.08 19.85
CA SER A 313 55.48 57.89 19.61
C SER A 313 55.94 57.31 20.96
N SER A 314 55.18 56.36 21.48
CA SER A 314 55.64 55.46 22.53
C SER A 314 55.37 54.05 22.05
N ALA A 315 56.48 53.34 21.82
CA ALA A 315 56.56 51.99 21.34
C ALA A 315 55.65 51.04 22.14
N ASP A 316 54.65 50.47 21.48
CA ASP A 316 54.60 49.02 21.34
C ASP A 316 53.74 48.64 20.13
N GLY A 317 54.20 47.62 19.40
CA GLY A 317 53.78 47.33 18.04
C GLY A 317 52.34 46.86 17.87
N ILE A 318 51.93 46.85 16.59
CA ILE A 318 50.69 46.29 16.01
C ILE A 318 49.51 47.28 15.97
N ALA A 319 49.62 48.32 15.14
CA ALA A 319 48.44 48.98 14.55
C ALA A 319 48.83 49.77 13.28
N VAL A 320 49.39 49.08 12.28
CA VAL A 320 49.23 49.51 10.89
C VAL A 320 48.43 48.41 10.23
N THR A 321 47.12 48.42 10.47
CA THR A 321 46.20 47.58 9.70
C THR A 321 46.19 48.13 8.29
N TYR A 322 46.67 47.34 7.32
CA TYR A 322 46.59 47.73 5.93
C TYR A 322 45.10 47.82 5.56
N PRO A 323 44.64 48.90 4.91
CA PRO A 323 43.22 49.05 4.53
C PRO A 323 42.74 47.88 3.64
N ASP A 324 43.65 47.25 2.91
CA ASP A 324 43.39 46.04 2.12
C ASP A 324 43.09 44.80 2.98
N GLN A 325 43.68 44.70 4.17
CA GLN A 325 43.39 43.61 5.12
C GLN A 325 42.05 43.84 5.80
N GLU A 326 41.73 45.09 6.16
CA GLU A 326 40.41 45.44 6.70
C GLU A 326 39.30 45.24 5.67
N ALA A 327 39.51 45.60 4.40
CA ALA A 327 38.56 45.33 3.33
C ALA A 327 38.33 43.82 3.11
N LYS A 328 39.40 43.01 3.18
CA LYS A 328 39.29 41.54 3.10
C LYS A 328 38.61 40.94 4.32
N ILE A 329 38.91 41.44 5.51
CA ILE A 329 38.27 41.01 6.77
C ILE A 329 36.79 41.37 6.74
N ASN A 330 36.43 42.58 6.31
CA ASN A 330 35.04 43.01 6.16
C ASN A 330 34.30 42.19 5.10
N ALA A 331 34.97 41.80 4.00
CA ALA A 331 34.41 40.88 3.02
C ALA A 331 34.16 39.47 3.62
N LEU A 332 35.08 38.96 4.45
CA LEU A 332 34.90 37.68 5.16
C LEU A 332 33.84 37.76 6.25
N TYR A 333 33.74 38.87 6.98
CA TYR A 333 32.63 39.12 7.90
C TYR A 333 31.30 39.24 7.16
N GLY A 334 31.29 39.68 5.90
CA GLY A 334 30.10 39.66 5.05
C GLY A 334 29.67 38.26 4.62
N THR A 335 30.61 37.32 4.46
CA THR A 335 30.29 35.92 4.12
C THR A 335 30.03 35.04 5.35
N LEU A 336 30.44 35.47 6.54
CA LEU A 336 30.24 34.72 7.78
C LEU A 336 28.74 34.47 8.10
N PRO A 337 27.82 35.45 7.97
CA PRO A 337 26.39 35.22 8.19
C PRO A 337 25.77 34.19 7.25
N SER A 338 26.25 34.07 6.00
CA SER A 338 25.75 33.04 5.09
C SER A 338 26.30 31.66 5.44
N ILE A 339 27.56 31.58 5.86
CA ILE A 339 28.17 30.34 6.39
C ILE A 339 27.48 29.91 7.69
N ASP A 340 27.21 30.82 8.61
CA ASP A 340 26.53 30.52 9.89
C ASP A 340 25.10 30.00 9.67
N LYS A 341 24.40 30.48 8.63
CA LYS A 341 23.10 29.94 8.23
C LYS A 341 23.19 28.55 7.58
N LEU A 342 24.23 28.29 6.79
CA LEU A 342 24.39 27.01 6.06
C LEU A 342 25.04 25.91 6.92
N SER A 343 25.88 26.27 7.88
CA SER A 343 26.57 25.37 8.81
C SER A 343 25.63 24.36 9.51
N PRO A 344 24.48 24.77 10.11
CA PRO A 344 23.56 23.82 10.74
C PRO A 344 22.79 22.94 9.75
N ALA A 345 22.72 23.32 8.46
CA ALA A 345 22.04 22.52 7.43
C ALA A 345 22.92 21.40 6.85
N LEU A 346 24.24 21.54 6.91
CA LEU A 346 25.19 20.56 6.37
C LEU A 346 25.07 19.15 7.00
N PRO A 347 24.95 18.98 8.34
CA PRO A 347 24.75 17.67 8.95
C PRO A 347 23.47 16.99 8.45
N LEU A 348 22.36 17.74 8.35
CA LEU A 348 21.09 17.21 7.86
C LEU A 348 21.18 16.78 6.39
N MET A 349 21.83 17.59 5.55
CA MET A 349 22.10 17.22 4.16
C MET A 349 22.98 15.98 4.05
N LEU A 350 24.00 15.84 4.91
CA LEU A 350 24.88 14.67 4.92
C LEU A 350 24.13 13.41 5.33
N GLU A 351 23.26 13.50 6.34
CA GLU A 351 22.38 12.38 6.73
C GLU A 351 21.43 11.98 5.60
N ARG A 352 20.77 12.95 4.95
CA ARG A 352 19.93 12.70 3.76
C ARG A 352 20.72 12.10 2.61
N LEU A 353 21.94 12.56 2.34
CA LEU A 353 22.82 11.97 1.32
C LEU A 353 23.26 10.56 1.70
N ARG A 354 23.42 10.25 2.99
CA ARG A 354 23.76 8.90 3.46
C ARG A 354 22.60 7.93 3.25
N THR A 355 21.35 8.35 3.53
CA THR A 355 20.17 7.54 3.24
C THR A 355 19.97 7.39 1.72
N LEU A 356 20.15 8.49 0.98
CA LEU A 356 20.05 8.51 -0.48
C LEU A 356 21.12 7.63 -1.14
N ARG A 357 22.35 7.58 -0.59
CA ARG A 357 23.42 6.69 -1.07
C ARG A 357 22.97 5.23 -1.07
N HIS A 358 22.26 4.79 -0.04
CA HIS A 358 21.75 3.42 0.01
C HIS A 358 20.76 3.16 -1.12
N VAL A 359 19.83 4.09 -1.34
CA VAL A 359 18.84 4.04 -2.43
C VAL A 359 19.52 4.08 -3.81
N HIS A 360 20.54 4.92 -4.00
CA HIS A 360 21.29 4.94 -5.27
C HIS A 360 22.06 3.65 -5.51
N THR A 361 22.67 3.06 -4.48
CA THR A 361 23.35 1.78 -4.64
C THR A 361 22.39 0.64 -4.95
N SER A 362 21.20 0.62 -4.34
CA SER A 362 20.19 -0.38 -4.66
C SER A 362 19.57 -0.17 -6.04
N ALA A 363 19.35 1.10 -6.45
CA ALA A 363 18.91 1.43 -7.80
C ALA A 363 19.92 0.99 -8.87
N TRP A 364 21.21 1.21 -8.63
CA TRP A 364 22.27 0.73 -9.52
C TRP A 364 22.34 -0.80 -9.58
N GLN A 365 22.20 -1.50 -8.45
CA GLN A 365 22.13 -2.96 -8.44
C GLN A 365 20.90 -3.48 -9.20
N ALA A 366 19.76 -2.81 -9.04
CA ALA A 366 18.53 -3.16 -9.76
C ALA A 366 18.71 -2.98 -11.28
N ASP A 367 19.37 -1.91 -11.72
CA ASP A 367 19.70 -1.67 -13.12
C ASP A 367 20.58 -2.80 -13.72
N GLN A 368 21.58 -3.27 -12.96
CA GLN A 368 22.39 -4.42 -13.38
C GLN A 368 21.58 -5.71 -13.49
N VAL A 369 20.72 -5.99 -12.51
CA VAL A 369 19.85 -7.17 -12.52
C VAL A 369 18.84 -7.09 -13.68
N LEU A 370 18.30 -5.91 -13.97
CA LEU A 370 17.41 -5.68 -15.11
C LEU A 370 18.13 -5.90 -16.44
N THR A 371 19.34 -5.36 -16.59
CA THR A 371 20.17 -5.57 -17.79
C THR A 371 20.50 -7.06 -17.98
N GLU A 372 20.81 -7.78 -16.90
CA GLU A 372 21.03 -9.23 -16.97
C GLU A 372 19.75 -9.98 -17.32
N LEU A 373 18.61 -9.59 -16.76
CA LEU A 373 17.31 -10.17 -17.06
C LEU A 373 16.93 -9.96 -18.53
N GLU A 374 17.12 -8.76 -19.07
CA GLU A 374 16.90 -8.45 -20.48
C GLU A 374 17.78 -9.34 -21.37
N ARG A 375 19.06 -9.50 -21.01
CA ARG A 375 19.97 -10.42 -21.70
C ARG A 375 19.46 -11.86 -21.68
N ARG A 376 18.97 -12.34 -20.53
CA ARG A 376 18.40 -13.70 -20.40
C ARG A 376 17.11 -13.86 -21.20
N GLN A 377 16.23 -12.87 -21.20
CA GLN A 377 15.00 -12.87 -21.99
C GLN A 377 15.30 -12.92 -23.49
N SER A 378 16.27 -12.13 -23.96
CA SER A 378 16.72 -12.16 -25.36
C SER A 378 17.26 -13.55 -25.76
N LEU A 379 18.05 -14.18 -24.89
CA LEU A 379 18.54 -15.54 -25.12
C LEU A 379 17.40 -16.57 -25.17
N GLN A 380 16.46 -16.49 -24.23
CA GLN A 380 15.29 -17.37 -24.17
C GLN A 380 14.41 -17.22 -25.41
N GLU A 381 14.17 -15.99 -25.88
CA GLU A 381 13.45 -15.77 -27.13
C GLU A 381 14.17 -16.42 -28.32
N GLY A 382 15.50 -16.33 -28.35
CA GLY A 382 16.35 -17.02 -29.33
C GLY A 382 16.23 -18.55 -29.25
N GLU A 383 16.16 -19.12 -28.05
CA GLU A 383 15.96 -20.56 -27.82
C GLU A 383 14.55 -21.01 -28.21
N ILE A 384 13.51 -20.25 -27.88
CA ILE A 384 12.14 -20.51 -28.30
C ILE A 384 12.03 -20.54 -29.82
N LYS A 385 12.66 -19.59 -30.53
CA LYS A 385 12.74 -19.60 -32.01
C LYS A 385 13.52 -20.80 -32.55
N LYS A 386 14.47 -21.37 -31.81
CA LYS A 386 15.13 -22.63 -32.19
C LYS A 386 14.21 -23.82 -31.98
N TRP A 387 13.50 -23.87 -30.85
CA TRP A 387 12.53 -24.93 -30.54
C TRP A 387 11.37 -24.93 -31.53
N GLU A 388 10.87 -23.77 -31.93
CA GLU A 388 9.84 -23.65 -32.97
C GLU A 388 10.33 -24.25 -34.29
N ARG A 389 11.55 -23.89 -34.73
CA ARG A 389 12.16 -24.47 -35.94
C ARG A 389 12.34 -25.99 -35.82
N GLN A 390 12.79 -26.49 -34.67
CA GLN A 390 12.95 -27.91 -34.41
C GLN A 390 11.60 -28.64 -34.39
N LEU A 391 10.56 -28.04 -33.81
CA LEU A 391 9.20 -28.58 -33.78
C LEU A 391 8.65 -28.73 -35.20
N VAL A 392 8.85 -27.74 -36.07
CA VAL A 392 8.43 -27.82 -37.49
C VAL A 392 9.19 -28.93 -38.23
N VAL A 393 10.46 -29.16 -37.89
CA VAL A 393 11.23 -30.30 -38.45
C VAL A 393 10.65 -31.62 -37.96
N ILE A 394 10.41 -31.75 -36.66
CA ILE A 394 9.81 -32.95 -36.05
C ILE A 394 8.42 -33.20 -36.64
N GLU A 395 7.59 -32.17 -36.80
CA GLU A 395 6.26 -32.30 -37.43
C GLU A 395 6.36 -32.82 -38.86
N ARG A 396 7.32 -32.31 -39.65
CA ARG A 396 7.58 -32.83 -41.00
C ARG A 396 8.05 -34.28 -40.97
N ASP A 397 8.91 -34.66 -40.04
CA ASP A 397 9.43 -36.02 -39.95
C ASP A 397 8.37 -37.00 -39.39
N VAL A 398 7.49 -36.56 -38.50
CA VAL A 398 6.31 -37.31 -38.05
C VAL A 398 5.33 -37.50 -39.20
N LYS A 399 5.06 -36.48 -40.03
CA LYS A 399 4.21 -36.63 -41.22
C LYS A 399 4.82 -37.60 -42.24
N LYS A 400 6.15 -37.61 -42.38
CA LYS A 400 6.85 -38.59 -43.25
C LYS A 400 6.77 -39.99 -42.66
N SER A 401 6.97 -40.15 -41.35
CA SER A 401 6.88 -41.47 -40.70
C SER A 401 5.46 -42.00 -40.67
N GLU A 402 4.45 -41.14 -40.52
CA GLU A 402 3.03 -41.48 -40.65
C GLU A 402 2.72 -41.99 -42.06
N LYS A 403 3.16 -41.27 -43.10
CA LYS A 403 3.02 -41.72 -44.50
C LYS A 403 3.69 -43.06 -44.74
N ALA A 404 4.94 -43.23 -44.28
CA ALA A 404 5.67 -44.48 -44.38
C ALA A 404 4.96 -45.60 -43.61
N MET A 405 4.37 -45.33 -42.44
CA MET A 405 3.61 -46.29 -41.67
C MET A 405 2.31 -46.69 -42.37
N VAL A 406 1.57 -45.74 -42.94
CA VAL A 406 0.37 -46.00 -43.75
C VAL A 406 0.72 -46.84 -44.97
N ASP A 407 1.81 -46.54 -45.66
CA ASP A 407 2.24 -47.32 -46.83
C ASP A 407 2.73 -48.71 -46.42
N ASN A 408 3.46 -48.86 -45.31
CA ASN A 408 3.80 -50.15 -44.73
C ASN A 408 2.55 -50.96 -44.35
N ILE A 409 1.54 -50.33 -43.73
CA ILE A 409 0.26 -50.98 -43.40
C ILE A 409 -0.46 -51.44 -44.67
N LYS A 410 -0.43 -50.68 -45.77
CA LYS A 410 -1.00 -51.11 -47.05
C LYS A 410 -0.25 -52.31 -47.63
N VAL A 411 1.08 -52.30 -47.58
CA VAL A 411 1.91 -53.42 -48.05
C VAL A 411 1.59 -54.68 -47.23
N VAL A 412 1.63 -54.58 -45.90
CA VAL A 412 1.27 -55.69 -45.01
C VAL A 412 -0.18 -56.14 -45.23
N GLY A 413 -1.12 -55.22 -45.44
CA GLY A 413 -2.51 -55.54 -45.76
C GLY A 413 -2.67 -56.28 -47.09
N ASN A 414 -1.89 -55.90 -48.12
CA ASN A 414 -1.85 -56.63 -49.38
C ASN A 414 -1.20 -58.01 -49.23
N ASP A 415 -0.14 -58.13 -48.44
CA ASP A 415 0.51 -59.39 -48.15
C ASP A 415 -0.41 -60.34 -47.37
N VAL A 416 -1.16 -59.81 -46.39
CA VAL A 416 -2.20 -60.57 -45.66
C VAL A 416 -3.32 -60.99 -46.60
N LYS A 417 -3.80 -60.12 -47.50
CA LYS A 417 -4.79 -60.51 -48.52
C LYS A 417 -4.27 -61.60 -49.44
N MET A 418 -3.02 -61.50 -49.91
CA MET A 418 -2.40 -62.56 -50.71
C MET A 418 -2.28 -63.87 -49.92
N LEU A 419 -1.98 -63.81 -48.62
CA LEU A 419 -1.97 -64.98 -47.73
C LEU A 419 -3.38 -65.55 -47.57
N GLU A 420 -4.40 -64.72 -47.34
CA GLU A 420 -5.81 -65.10 -47.26
C GLU A 420 -6.29 -65.76 -48.56
N GLU A 421 -5.94 -65.20 -49.73
CA GLU A 421 -6.26 -65.80 -51.03
C GLU A 421 -5.57 -67.15 -51.23
N ARG A 422 -4.31 -67.29 -50.81
CA ARG A 422 -3.59 -68.57 -50.87
C ARG A 422 -4.19 -69.60 -49.91
N VAL A 423 -4.56 -69.19 -48.69
CA VAL A 423 -5.26 -70.05 -47.73
C VAL A 423 -6.64 -70.45 -48.24
N ALA A 424 -7.40 -69.52 -48.82
CA ALA A 424 -8.69 -69.79 -49.42
C ALA A 424 -8.58 -70.77 -50.59
N LYS A 425 -7.56 -70.62 -51.46
CA LYS A 425 -7.24 -71.60 -52.51
C LYS A 425 -6.92 -72.98 -51.94
N LEU A 426 -6.12 -73.06 -50.88
CA LEU A 426 -5.81 -74.32 -50.20
C LEU A 426 -7.05 -74.95 -49.54
N LEU A 427 -7.97 -74.14 -49.03
CA LEU A 427 -9.23 -74.62 -48.46
C LEU A 427 -10.24 -75.04 -49.55
N SER A 428 -10.22 -74.43 -50.73
CA SER A 428 -11.04 -74.85 -51.88
C SER A 428 -10.47 -76.06 -52.63
N ASP A 429 -9.15 -76.24 -52.62
CA ASP A 429 -8.43 -77.41 -53.14
C ASP A 429 -8.41 -78.60 -52.15
N ALA A 430 -9.21 -78.55 -51.09
CA ALA A 430 -9.57 -79.71 -50.29
C ALA A 430 -10.91 -80.29 -50.80
N PRO A 431 -10.93 -81.12 -51.87
CA PRO A 431 -12.12 -81.88 -52.21
C PRO A 431 -12.38 -82.93 -51.14
N GLY A 432 -13.64 -83.10 -50.78
CA GLY A 432 -14.07 -84.21 -49.94
C GLY A 432 -13.60 -85.55 -50.52
N GLN A 433 -12.90 -86.29 -49.68
CA GLN A 433 -12.91 -87.75 -49.63
C GLN A 433 -13.00 -88.16 -48.16
#